data_AF-A0A1S4G0V9-F1
#
_entry.id   AF-A0A1S4G0V9-F1
#
_cell.length_a   1.000
_cell.length_b   1.000
_cell.length_c   1.000
_cell.angle_alpha   90.00
_cell.angle_beta   90.00
_cell.angle_gamma   90.00
#
_symmetry.space_group_name_H-M   'P 1'
#
loop_
_entity.id
_entity.type
_entity.pdbx_description
1 polymer ?
#
loop_
_entity_poly.entity_id
_entity_poly.type
_entity_poly.pdbx_seq_one_letter_code
_entity_poly.pdbx_strand_id
1 'polypeptide(L)'
;MVFTTVVNFVRARGPDEFWRKRKIFKLAAHYIGRPRNCYSITIRSVHRALAYATKGRELKKQDMRELWTQRINAGCEQHGMQFAAFQDGLHRNEVLLNRKVLADLAIWEPRTFEALALISQQVPEDDEGSSSSQ
;
A
#
# COMPACT_ATOMS: atom_id res chain seq x y z
N MET A 1 -26.89 -45.97 41.70
CA MET A 1 -25.44 -46.19 41.84
C MET A 1 -24.79 -45.59 40.60
N VAL A 2 -24.37 -44.32 40.72
CA VAL A 2 -23.77 -43.55 39.62
C VAL A 2 -22.41 -44.17 39.30
N PHE A 3 -22.16 -44.45 38.03
CA PHE A 3 -20.91 -45.01 37.51
C PHE A 3 -19.72 -44.12 37.90
N THR A 4 -19.05 -44.46 39.00
CA THR A 4 -17.74 -43.94 39.41
C THR A 4 -16.62 -44.79 38.80
N THR A 5 -16.74 -45.15 37.52
CA THR A 5 -15.67 -45.85 36.80
C THR A 5 -14.56 -44.86 36.46
N VAL A 6 -13.35 -45.16 36.94
CA VAL A 6 -12.08 -44.41 36.78
C VAL A 6 -11.78 -44.03 35.32
N VAL A 7 -12.41 -44.69 34.35
CA VAL A 7 -12.28 -44.46 32.90
C VAL A 7 -12.65 -43.03 32.47
N ASN A 8 -13.61 -42.39 33.13
CA ASN A 8 -14.00 -41.00 32.84
C ASN A 8 -13.04 -39.94 33.43
N PHE A 9 -12.09 -40.36 34.27
CA PHE A 9 -11.03 -39.50 34.81
C PHE A 9 -9.77 -39.51 33.92
N VAL A 10 -9.72 -40.38 32.91
CA VAL A 10 -8.66 -40.37 31.90
C VAL A 10 -8.94 -39.22 30.94
N ARG A 11 -8.22 -38.11 31.10
CA ARG A 11 -8.31 -36.92 30.23
C ARG A 11 -7.88 -37.29 28.80
N ALA A 12 -8.79 -37.81 28.00
CA ALA A 12 -8.57 -38.03 26.57
C ALA A 12 -8.42 -36.68 25.86
N ARG A 13 -7.51 -36.57 24.89
CA ARG A 13 -7.45 -35.38 24.03
C ARG A 13 -8.74 -35.32 23.20
N GLY A 14 -9.57 -34.31 23.45
CA GLY A 14 -10.81 -34.08 22.72
C GLY A 14 -10.58 -33.58 21.27
N PRO A 15 -11.66 -33.32 20.51
CA PRO A 15 -11.59 -32.88 19.11
C PRO A 15 -11.03 -31.46 18.92
N ASP A 16 -10.75 -30.73 20.01
CA ASP A 16 -10.26 -29.35 19.99
C ASP A 16 -8.96 -29.18 19.18
N GLU A 17 -8.06 -30.16 19.24
CA GLU A 17 -6.81 -30.15 18.47
C GLU A 17 -7.08 -30.14 16.95
N PHE A 18 -8.05 -30.96 16.51
CA PHE A 18 -8.47 -31.03 15.12
C PHE A 18 -9.04 -29.69 14.63
N TRP A 19 -9.93 -29.07 15.41
CA TRP A 19 -10.51 -27.77 15.05
C TRP A 19 -9.46 -26.65 14.99
N ARG A 20 -8.47 -26.65 15.89
CA ARG A 20 -7.33 -25.72 15.84
C ARG A 20 -6.52 -25.87 14.56
N LYS A 21 -6.14 -27.11 14.20
CA LYS A 21 -5.40 -27.40 12.95
C LYS A 21 -6.22 -27.01 11.71
N ARG A 22 -7.53 -27.28 11.71
CA ARG A 22 -8.44 -26.93 10.61
C ARG A 22 -8.51 -25.42 10.38
N LYS A 23 -8.45 -24.57 11.41
CA LYS A 23 -8.38 -23.10 11.25
C LYS A 23 -7.14 -22.67 10.47
N ILE A 24 -5.97 -23.24 10.79
CA ILE A 24 -4.71 -22.95 10.08
C ILE A 24 -4.76 -23.45 8.63
N PHE A 25 -5.30 -24.63 8.39
CA PHE A 25 -5.45 -25.15 7.01
C PHE A 25 -6.40 -24.33 6.15
N LYS A 26 -7.42 -23.68 6.73
CA LYS A 26 -8.27 -22.73 6.00
C LYS A 26 -7.46 -21.56 5.44
N LEU A 27 -6.50 -21.03 6.21
CA LEU A 27 -5.62 -19.96 5.75
C LEU A 27 -4.65 -20.43 4.65
N ALA A 28 -4.19 -21.67 4.73
CA ALA A 28 -3.23 -22.26 3.80
C ALA A 28 -3.88 -22.96 2.59
N ALA A 29 -5.19 -22.84 2.40
CA ALA A 29 -5.94 -23.59 1.38
C ALA A 29 -5.49 -23.32 -0.06
N HIS A 30 -4.80 -22.20 -0.32
CA HIS A 30 -4.28 -21.83 -1.64
C HIS A 30 -2.78 -22.12 -1.79
N TYR A 31 -2.10 -22.64 -0.76
CA TYR A 31 -0.67 -22.96 -0.84
C TYR A 31 -0.42 -24.15 -1.77
N ILE A 32 0.77 -24.24 -2.33
CA ILE A 32 1.15 -25.29 -3.27
C ILE A 32 1.99 -26.35 -2.53
N GLY A 33 1.71 -27.64 -2.77
CA GLY A 33 2.48 -28.76 -2.22
C GLY A 33 2.31 -29.01 -0.71
N ARG A 34 3.38 -29.47 -0.05
CA ARG A 34 3.40 -29.84 1.38
C ARG A 34 2.91 -28.77 2.38
N PRO A 35 3.16 -27.45 2.20
CA PRO A 35 2.63 -26.44 3.14
C PRO A 35 1.10 -26.33 3.14
N ARG A 36 0.38 -26.92 2.17
CA ARG A 36 -1.09 -27.07 2.22
C ARG A 36 -1.54 -28.21 3.15
N ASN A 37 -0.78 -29.30 3.23
CA ASN A 37 -1.24 -30.56 3.80
C ASN A 37 -0.57 -30.92 5.14
N CYS A 38 0.66 -30.47 5.37
CA CYS A 38 1.47 -30.88 6.53
C CYS A 38 1.52 -29.77 7.60
N TYR A 39 0.80 -29.96 8.72
CA TYR A 39 0.61 -28.93 9.76
C TYR A 39 1.91 -28.25 10.23
N SER A 40 2.97 -29.04 10.51
CA SER A 40 4.25 -28.50 10.99
C SER A 40 4.94 -27.59 9.98
N ILE A 41 4.69 -27.75 8.68
CA ILE A 41 5.19 -26.87 7.62
C ILE A 41 4.22 -25.70 7.45
N THR A 42 2.93 -25.98 7.39
CA THR A 42 1.86 -25.00 7.20
C THR A 42 1.93 -23.86 8.21
N ILE A 43 2.08 -24.17 9.50
CA ILE A 43 2.09 -23.15 10.55
C ILE A 43 3.25 -22.16 10.35
N ARG A 44 4.45 -22.65 10.02
CA ARG A 44 5.62 -21.81 9.73
C ARG A 44 5.38 -20.91 8.51
N SER A 45 4.83 -21.48 7.44
CA SER A 45 4.50 -20.73 6.22
C SER A 45 3.43 -19.65 6.45
N VAL A 46 2.36 -19.98 7.18
CA VAL A 46 1.26 -19.05 7.50
C VAL A 46 1.78 -17.90 8.35
N HIS A 47 2.57 -18.17 9.40
CA HIS A 47 3.16 -17.10 10.22
C HIS A 47 4.04 -16.16 9.40
N ARG A 48 4.88 -16.69 8.51
CA ARG A 48 5.69 -15.88 7.59
C ARG A 48 4.83 -15.04 6.65
N ALA A 49 3.80 -15.63 6.06
CA ALA A 49 2.89 -14.91 5.16
C ALA A 49 2.14 -13.78 5.88
N LEU A 50 1.67 -14.00 7.12
CA LEU A 50 1.01 -12.96 7.91
C LEU A 50 1.97 -11.80 8.25
N ALA A 51 3.22 -12.11 8.59
CA ALA A 51 4.25 -11.09 8.83
C ALA A 51 4.60 -10.30 7.56
N TYR A 52 4.59 -10.93 6.38
CA TYR A 52 4.73 -10.20 5.13
C TYR A 52 3.48 -9.44 4.74
N ALA A 53 2.28 -9.91 5.07
CA ALA A 53 1.05 -9.20 4.78
C ALA A 53 0.97 -7.88 5.55
N THR A 54 1.45 -7.82 6.79
CA THR A 54 1.54 -6.55 7.55
C THR A 54 2.54 -5.59 6.90
N LYS A 55 3.77 -6.04 6.65
CA LYS A 55 4.81 -5.23 5.97
C LYS A 55 4.38 -4.77 4.58
N GLY A 56 3.75 -5.65 3.80
CA GLY A 56 3.28 -5.37 2.44
C GLY A 56 2.20 -4.28 2.38
N ARG A 57 1.40 -4.09 3.43
CA ARG A 57 0.44 -2.96 3.49
C ARG A 57 1.13 -1.61 3.62
N GLU A 58 2.29 -1.56 4.27
CA GLU A 58 3.09 -0.34 4.40
C GLU A 58 3.85 -0.07 3.09
N LEU A 59 4.53 -1.08 2.55
CA LEU A 59 5.25 -1.00 1.29
C LEU A 59 4.34 -0.60 0.12
N LYS A 60 3.12 -1.15 0.03
CA LYS A 60 2.14 -0.77 -1.00
C LYS A 60 1.89 0.74 -1.04
N LYS A 61 1.93 1.44 0.10
CA LYS A 61 1.74 2.90 0.13
C LYS A 61 2.94 3.65 -0.48
N GLN A 62 4.15 3.11 -0.32
CA GLN A 62 5.37 3.65 -0.91
C GLN A 62 5.40 3.36 -2.42
N ASP A 63 5.20 2.10 -2.81
CA ASP A 63 5.19 1.67 -4.22
C ASP A 63 4.18 2.47 -5.07
N MET A 64 2.98 2.72 -4.53
CA MET A 64 1.97 3.54 -5.23
C MET A 64 2.39 5.00 -5.35
N ARG A 65 3.07 5.56 -4.34
CA ARG A 65 3.58 6.94 -4.41
C ARG A 65 4.66 7.07 -5.47
N GLU A 66 5.59 6.11 -5.52
CA GLU A 66 6.64 6.06 -6.54
C GLU A 66 6.05 5.95 -7.94
N LEU A 67 5.06 5.06 -8.12
CA LEU A 67 4.35 4.92 -9.39
C LEU A 67 3.66 6.21 -9.82
N TRP A 68 2.99 6.92 -8.90
CA TRP A 68 2.36 8.20 -9.22
C TRP A 68 3.39 9.26 -9.60
N THR A 69 4.51 9.35 -8.89
CA THR A 69 5.60 10.26 -9.24
C THR A 69 6.14 9.98 -10.63
N GLN A 70 6.38 8.69 -10.97
CA GLN A 70 6.84 8.30 -12.31
C GLN A 70 5.85 8.69 -13.41
N ARG A 71 4.55 8.48 -13.18
CA ARG A 71 3.50 8.86 -14.12
C ARG A 71 3.42 10.37 -14.32
N ILE A 72 3.49 11.14 -13.24
CA ILE A 72 3.49 12.61 -13.33
C ILE A 72 4.75 13.07 -14.05
N ASN A 73 5.92 12.50 -13.76
CA ASN A 73 7.16 12.85 -14.44
C ASN A 73 7.06 12.64 -15.95
N ALA A 74 6.49 11.52 -16.40
CA ALA A 74 6.24 11.28 -17.82
C ALA A 74 5.28 12.31 -18.44
N GLY A 75 4.25 12.76 -17.70
CA GLY A 75 3.38 13.85 -18.14
C GLY A 75 4.13 15.20 -18.20
N CYS A 76 4.92 15.53 -17.20
CA CYS A 76 5.74 16.75 -17.15
C CYS A 76 6.77 16.79 -18.30
N GLU A 77 7.37 15.65 -18.64
CA GLU A 77 8.32 15.53 -19.75
C GLU A 77 7.67 15.88 -21.09
N GLN A 78 6.40 15.55 -21.31
CA GLN A 78 5.65 15.94 -22.53
C GLN A 78 5.48 17.46 -22.64
N HIS A 79 5.46 18.17 -21.52
CA HIS A 79 5.38 19.62 -21.45
C HIS A 79 6.75 20.30 -21.25
N GLY A 80 7.85 19.54 -21.35
CA GLY A 80 9.22 20.07 -21.29
C GLY A 80 9.68 20.53 -19.91
N MET A 81 9.06 20.04 -18.83
CA MET A 81 9.40 20.42 -17.45
C MET A 81 9.76 19.22 -16.58
N GLN A 82 10.54 19.46 -15.53
CA GLN A 82 10.89 18.46 -14.54
C GLN A 82 9.86 18.40 -13.40
N PHE A 83 9.60 17.21 -12.88
CA PHE A 83 8.62 17.02 -11.79
C PHE A 83 8.86 17.89 -10.56
N ALA A 84 10.13 18.08 -10.13
CA ALA A 84 10.45 18.90 -8.96
C ALA A 84 10.00 20.35 -9.15
N ALA A 85 10.34 20.96 -10.29
CA ALA A 85 9.93 22.32 -10.63
C ALA A 85 8.39 22.44 -10.74
N PHE A 86 7.73 21.44 -11.32
CA PHE A 86 6.27 21.39 -11.39
C PHE A 86 5.61 21.34 -9.99
N GLN A 87 6.13 20.48 -9.11
CA GLN A 87 5.60 20.34 -7.75
C GLN A 87 5.81 21.62 -6.93
N ASP A 88 6.97 22.26 -7.06
CA ASP A 88 7.29 23.51 -6.40
C ASP A 88 6.39 24.65 -6.89
N GLY A 89 6.17 24.76 -8.21
CA GLY A 89 5.26 25.74 -8.81
C GLY A 89 3.82 25.58 -8.34
N LEU A 90 3.30 24.34 -8.26
CA LEU A 90 1.96 24.08 -7.72
C LEU A 90 1.84 24.46 -6.24
N HIS A 91 2.90 24.24 -5.44
CA HIS A 91 2.90 24.63 -4.02
C HIS A 91 2.92 26.14 -3.84
N ARG A 92 3.68 26.88 -4.67
CA ARG A 92 3.70 28.35 -4.67
C ARG A 92 2.34 28.96 -5.02
N ASN A 93 1.64 28.34 -5.98
CA ASN A 93 0.29 28.75 -6.38
C ASN A 93 -0.83 28.19 -5.50
N GLU A 94 -0.51 27.67 -4.31
CA GLU A 94 -1.44 27.13 -3.31
C GLU A 94 -2.38 26.00 -3.83
N VAL A 95 -1.97 25.29 -4.89
CA VAL A 95 -2.74 24.18 -5.46
C VAL A 95 -2.45 22.89 -4.69
N LEU A 96 -3.29 22.62 -3.68
CA LEU A 96 -3.16 21.45 -2.79
C LEU A 96 -3.71 20.16 -3.41
N LEU A 97 -3.12 19.71 -4.52
CA LEU A 97 -3.48 18.45 -5.19
C LEU A 97 -2.62 17.27 -4.77
N ASN A 98 -3.27 16.13 -4.54
CA ASN A 98 -2.59 14.87 -4.24
C ASN A 98 -1.97 14.25 -5.51
N ARG A 99 -0.80 13.60 -5.36
CA ARG A 99 -0.11 12.88 -6.45
C ARG A 99 -0.98 11.84 -7.17
N LYS A 100 -1.89 11.18 -6.45
CA LYS A 100 -2.84 10.25 -7.06
C LYS A 100 -3.71 10.96 -8.11
N VAL A 101 -4.32 12.08 -7.73
CA VAL A 101 -5.22 12.85 -8.60
C VAL A 101 -4.43 13.44 -9.76
N LEU A 102 -3.23 13.97 -9.51
CA LEU A 102 -2.35 14.47 -10.58
C LEU A 102 -1.98 13.38 -11.58
N ALA A 103 -1.65 12.16 -11.12
CA ALA A 103 -1.36 11.04 -12.01
C ALA A 103 -2.60 10.58 -12.80
N ASP A 104 -3.79 10.64 -12.21
CA ASP A 104 -5.03 10.31 -12.91
C ASP A 104 -5.36 11.38 -13.98
N LEU A 105 -5.17 12.67 -13.68
CA LEU A 105 -5.34 13.77 -14.64
C LEU A 105 -4.36 13.66 -15.80
N ALA A 106 -3.09 13.34 -15.54
CA ALA A 106 -2.09 13.14 -16.57
C ALA A 106 -2.46 12.03 -17.58
N ILE A 107 -3.24 11.02 -17.16
CA ILE A 107 -3.66 9.91 -18.01
C ILE A 107 -4.95 10.23 -18.77
N TRP A 108 -5.97 10.72 -18.07
CA TRP A 108 -7.32 10.83 -18.61
C TRP A 108 -7.66 12.21 -19.17
N GLU A 109 -7.07 13.26 -18.62
CA GLU A 109 -7.44 14.66 -18.89
C GLU A 109 -6.20 15.50 -19.26
N PRO A 110 -5.63 15.28 -20.47
CA PRO A 110 -4.38 15.94 -20.87
C PRO A 110 -4.52 17.47 -20.92
N ARG A 111 -5.70 17.99 -21.29
CA ARG A 111 -5.97 19.44 -21.36
C ARG A 111 -5.93 20.09 -19.98
N THR A 112 -6.47 19.42 -18.97
CA THR A 112 -6.42 19.90 -17.58
C THR A 112 -5.00 19.86 -17.04
N PHE A 113 -4.25 18.80 -17.37
CA PHE A 113 -2.85 18.70 -16.97
C PHE A 113 -1.97 19.77 -17.62
N GLU A 114 -2.21 20.09 -18.90
CA GLU A 114 -1.56 21.21 -19.60
C GLU A 114 -1.85 22.56 -18.92
N ALA A 115 -3.10 22.83 -18.56
CA ALA A 115 -3.46 24.04 -17.82
C ALA A 115 -2.74 24.14 -16.47
N LEU A 116 -2.62 23.02 -15.75
CA LEU A 116 -1.86 22.97 -14.50
C LEU A 116 -0.37 23.21 -14.72
N ALA A 117 0.21 22.69 -15.80
CA ALA A 117 1.60 22.94 -16.17
C ALA A 117 1.82 24.44 -16.45
N LEU A 118 0.90 25.08 -17.18
CA LEU A 118 0.96 26.53 -17.43
C LEU A 118 0.85 27.34 -16.14
N ILE A 119 -0.10 26.99 -15.26
CA ILE A 119 -0.23 27.63 -13.94
C ILE A 119 1.06 27.47 -13.14
N SER A 120 1.67 26.28 -13.12
CA SER A 120 2.91 26.07 -12.36
C SER A 120 4.10 26.91 -12.84
N GLN A 121 4.10 27.33 -14.11
CA GLN A 121 5.12 28.22 -14.68
C GLN A 121 4.86 29.70 -14.35
N GLN A 122 3.60 30.06 -14.10
CA GLN A 122 3.25 31.41 -13.66
C GLN A 122 3.78 31.57 -12.23
N VAL A 123 4.79 32.42 -12.10
CA VAL A 123 5.33 32.81 -10.80
C VAL A 123 4.32 33.80 -10.18
N PRO A 124 3.87 33.58 -8.93
CA PRO A 124 3.06 34.58 -8.25
C PRO A 124 3.89 35.87 -8.09
N GLU A 125 3.35 37.00 -8.53
CA GLU A 125 3.95 38.34 -8.47
C GLU A 125 4.35 38.78 -7.04
N ASP A 126 3.84 38.08 -6.02
CA ASP A 126 4.06 38.38 -4.60
C ASP A 126 5.52 38.16 -4.14
N ASP A 127 6.35 37.44 -4.91
CA ASP A 127 7.77 37.18 -4.60
C ASP A 127 8.72 38.33 -5.01
N GLU A 128 8.29 39.36 -5.75
CA GLU A 128 9.15 40.51 -6.09
C GLU A 128 9.54 41.35 -4.85
N GLY A 129 8.84 41.17 -3.72
CA GLY A 129 9.05 41.95 -2.50
C GLY A 129 10.21 41.52 -1.59
N SER A 130 10.84 40.35 -1.79
CA SER A 130 11.91 39.86 -0.89
C SER A 130 13.33 40.08 -1.42
N SER A 131 13.50 40.60 -2.65
CA SER A 131 14.82 40.90 -3.24
C SER A 131 15.26 42.35 -3.09
N SER A 132 14.45 43.21 -2.46
CA SER A 132 14.69 44.66 -2.31
C SER A 132 14.93 45.11 -0.86
N SER A 133 15.40 44.22 0.02
CA SER A 133 15.87 44.58 1.36
C SER A 133 17.16 43.85 1.71
N GLN A 134 18.27 44.51 1.34
CA GLN A 134 19.68 44.30 1.74
C GLN A 134 20.41 43.04 1.28
#